data_AF-A0A820EKE3-F1
#
_entry.id   AF-A0A820EKE3-F1
#
_cell.length_a   1.000
_cell.length_b   1.000
_cell.length_c   1.000
_cell.angle_alpha   90.00
_cell.angle_beta   90.00
_cell.angle_gamma   90.00
#
_symmetry.space_group_name_H-M   'P 1'
#
loop_
_entity.id
_entity.type
_entity.pdbx_description
1 polymer ?
#
loop_
_entity_poly.entity_id
_entity_poly.type
_entity_poly.pdbx_seq_one_letter_code
_entity_poly.pdbx_strand_id
1 'polypeptide(L)'
;LNGHVLDKSNRNIDLNDEKYQGKFIGLYFSAHWCPPCRNFTPVLVEFYKKYAEEKKFEIIFISSDNDDESFNEYYNDMPWLKLDFKERQIKEELDTKFEVDGIPSLILLDGNTGNVLCNDARQQIQFDDKQGNHFPWNNPQTKKSSRSCICC
;
A
#
# COMPACT_ATOMS: atom_id res chain seq x y z
N LEU A 1 10.59 -8.49 1.80
CA LEU A 1 10.82 -7.42 0.81
C LEU A 1 12.33 -7.22 0.79
N ASN A 2 13.00 -7.26 -0.37
CA ASN A 2 14.48 -7.29 -0.42
C ASN A 2 15.10 -5.92 -0.81
N GLY A 3 14.30 -4.91 -1.09
CA GLY A 3 14.77 -3.55 -1.41
C GLY A 3 14.88 -2.66 -0.18
N HIS A 4 15.57 -1.53 -0.33
CA HIS A 4 15.72 -0.52 0.72
C HIS A 4 14.38 0.18 1.02
N VAL A 5 13.89 -0.01 2.24
CA VAL A 5 12.69 0.68 2.73
C VAL A 5 13.13 1.85 3.59
N LEU A 6 12.68 3.05 3.26
CA LEU A 6 13.10 4.28 3.89
C LEU A 6 11.99 4.89 4.74
N ASP A 7 12.37 5.51 5.85
CA ASP A 7 11.49 6.40 6.61
C ASP A 7 11.48 7.83 6.06
N LYS A 8 10.73 8.74 6.72
CA LYS A 8 10.68 10.16 6.35
C LYS A 8 12.01 10.90 6.45
N SER A 9 12.98 10.36 7.21
CA SER A 9 14.34 10.91 7.31
C SER A 9 15.29 10.28 6.29
N ASN A 10 14.78 9.50 5.32
CA ASN A 10 15.55 8.72 4.35
C ASN A 10 16.52 7.72 5.00
N ARG A 11 16.21 7.23 6.21
CA ARG A 11 17.00 6.17 6.84
C ARG A 11 16.46 4.82 6.40
N ASN A 12 17.36 3.89 6.09
CA ASN A 12 16.99 2.51 5.80
C ASN A 12 16.42 1.83 7.05
N ILE A 13 15.32 1.12 6.87
CA ILE A 13 14.55 0.45 7.90
C ILE A 13 14.57 -1.06 7.64
N ASP A 14 14.96 -1.83 8.65
CA ASP A 14 14.77 -3.27 8.64
C ASP A 14 13.34 -3.59 9.09
N LEU A 15 12.54 -4.19 8.22
CA LEU A 15 11.17 -4.61 8.55
C LEU A 15 11.13 -5.79 9.54
N ASN A 16 12.27 -6.43 9.82
CA ASN A 16 12.38 -7.45 10.87
C ASN A 16 12.57 -6.86 12.26
N ASP A 17 12.80 -5.55 12.40
CA ASP A 17 12.87 -4.88 13.70
C ASP A 17 11.59 -5.13 14.51
N GLU A 18 11.73 -5.26 15.84
CA GLU A 18 10.62 -5.51 16.77
C GLU A 18 9.48 -4.48 16.63
N LYS A 19 9.80 -3.26 16.18
CA LYS A 19 8.83 -2.20 15.88
C LYS A 19 7.81 -2.60 14.80
N TYR A 20 8.18 -3.47 13.87
CA TYR A 20 7.35 -3.90 12.74
C TYR A 20 6.89 -5.36 12.86
N GLN A 21 7.48 -6.14 13.77
CA GLN A 21 7.00 -7.48 14.08
C GLN A 21 5.55 -7.48 14.55
N GLY A 22 4.75 -8.40 14.02
CA GLY A 22 3.32 -8.51 14.30
C GLY A 22 2.46 -7.39 13.71
N LYS A 23 3.03 -6.51 12.87
CA LYS A 23 2.26 -5.54 12.10
C LYS A 23 1.72 -6.15 10.81
N PHE A 24 0.65 -5.55 10.30
CA PHE A 24 0.22 -5.73 8.93
C PHE A 24 0.90 -4.70 8.04
N ILE A 25 1.31 -5.11 6.85
CA ILE A 25 2.04 -4.26 5.91
C ILE A 25 1.16 -4.01 4.68
N GLY A 26 0.85 -2.74 4.40
CA GLY A 26 0.18 -2.29 3.20
C GLY A 26 1.18 -1.87 2.14
N LEU A 27 1.25 -2.60 1.04
CA LEU A 27 2.01 -2.18 -0.13
C LEU A 27 1.15 -1.26 -0.98
N TYR A 28 1.49 0.03 -0.98
CA TYR A 28 0.69 1.06 -1.64
C TYR A 28 1.31 1.46 -2.97
N PHE A 29 0.75 0.96 -4.06
CA PHE A 29 1.16 1.27 -5.42
C PHE A 29 0.42 2.51 -5.92
N SER A 30 1.17 3.58 -6.21
CA SER A 30 0.59 4.89 -6.54
C SER A 30 1.58 5.75 -7.32
N ALA A 31 1.12 6.89 -7.85
CA ALA A 31 1.96 7.88 -8.50
C ALA A 31 1.35 9.28 -8.43
N HIS A 32 2.21 10.31 -8.46
CA HIS A 32 1.81 11.71 -8.41
C HIS A 32 0.97 12.10 -9.62
N TRP A 33 1.40 11.69 -10.82
CA TRP A 33 0.75 12.04 -12.09
C TRP A 33 -0.66 11.46 -12.23
N CYS A 34 -1.00 10.42 -11.46
CA CYS A 34 -2.25 9.67 -11.52
C CYS A 34 -3.41 10.38 -10.78
N PRO A 35 -4.46 10.86 -11.46
CA PRO A 35 -5.59 11.53 -10.82
C PRO A 35 -6.36 10.70 -9.76
N PRO A 36 -6.74 9.43 -10.01
CA PRO A 36 -7.42 8.64 -8.97
C PRO A 36 -6.53 8.36 -7.76
N CYS A 37 -5.21 8.37 -7.95
CA CYS A 37 -4.23 8.24 -6.88
C CYS A 37 -4.27 9.44 -5.94
N ARG A 38 -4.22 10.66 -6.49
CA ARG A 38 -4.32 11.90 -5.70
C ARG A 38 -5.65 12.02 -4.96
N ASN A 39 -6.72 11.42 -5.45
CA ASN A 39 -8.01 11.36 -4.74
C ASN A 39 -8.03 10.35 -3.58
N PHE A 40 -7.32 9.22 -3.72
CA PHE A 40 -7.31 8.16 -2.72
C PHE A 40 -6.29 8.40 -1.60
N THR A 41 -5.12 9.00 -1.90
CA THR A 41 -4.07 9.25 -0.90
C THR A 41 -4.57 9.98 0.35
N PRO A 42 -5.35 11.08 0.25
CA PRO A 42 -5.87 11.76 1.44
C PRO A 42 -6.77 10.85 2.30
N VAL A 43 -7.62 10.04 1.67
CA VAL A 43 -8.48 9.06 2.36
C VAL A 43 -7.63 8.02 3.10
N LEU A 44 -6.57 7.53 2.45
CA LEU A 44 -5.65 6.58 3.07
C LEU A 44 -4.85 7.20 4.22
N VAL A 45 -4.43 8.46 4.08
CA VAL A 45 -3.76 9.22 5.16
C VAL A 45 -4.68 9.39 6.37
N GLU A 46 -5.96 9.73 6.17
CA GLU A 46 -6.93 9.83 7.26
C GLU A 46 -7.14 8.49 7.97
N PHE A 47 -7.31 7.41 7.20
CA PHE A 47 -7.44 6.07 7.75
C PHE A 47 -6.20 5.67 8.56
N TYR A 48 -5.01 5.88 8.00
CA TYR A 48 -3.74 5.56 8.65
C TYR A 48 -3.60 6.33 9.97
N LYS A 49 -3.79 7.66 9.96
CA LYS A 49 -3.68 8.48 11.17
C LYS A 49 -4.64 8.04 12.27
N LYS A 50 -5.83 7.56 11.91
CA LYS A 50 -6.85 7.17 12.88
C LYS A 50 -6.68 5.76 13.43
N TYR A 51 -6.23 4.81 12.61
CA TYR A 51 -6.31 3.39 12.95
C TYR A 51 -4.98 2.63 12.91
N ALA A 52 -3.89 3.21 12.40
CA ALA A 52 -2.65 2.48 12.19
C ALA A 52 -2.05 1.90 13.48
N GLU A 53 -2.10 2.66 14.57
CA GLU A 53 -1.57 2.21 15.86
C GLU A 53 -2.41 1.07 16.45
N GLU A 54 -3.73 1.27 16.58
CA GLU A 54 -4.68 0.25 17.09
C GLU A 54 -4.60 -1.04 16.28
N LYS A 55 -4.56 -0.91 14.95
CA LYS A 55 -4.60 -2.05 14.03
C LYS A 55 -3.23 -2.62 13.72
N LYS A 56 -2.16 -2.09 14.34
CA LYS A 56 -0.77 -2.49 14.07
C LYS A 56 -0.46 -2.48 12.57
N PHE A 57 -0.83 -1.41 11.88
CA PHE A 57 -0.75 -1.31 10.42
C PHE A 57 0.35 -0.32 10.01
N GLU A 58 1.18 -0.72 9.05
CA GLU A 58 2.21 0.13 8.44
C GLU A 58 2.06 0.11 6.92
N ILE A 59 2.40 1.22 6.26
CA ILE A 59 2.34 1.33 4.79
C ILE A 59 3.75 1.51 4.22
N ILE A 60 4.00 0.85 3.09
CA ILE A 60 5.17 1.07 2.25
C ILE A 60 4.68 1.61 0.92
N PHE A 61 5.01 2.87 0.64
CA PHE A 61 4.73 3.50 -0.65
C PHE A 61 5.65 2.93 -1.73
N ILE A 62 5.04 2.44 -2.81
CA ILE A 62 5.72 1.92 -4.00
C ILE A 62 5.33 2.84 -5.18
N SER A 63 6.27 3.70 -5.56
CA SER A 63 6.00 4.74 -6.55
C SER A 63 6.14 4.26 -7.99
N SER A 64 5.14 4.62 -8.80
CA SER A 64 5.18 4.57 -10.26
C SER A 64 5.45 5.95 -10.89
N ASP A 65 6.01 6.89 -10.14
CA ASP A 65 6.51 8.16 -10.69
C ASP A 65 7.73 7.92 -11.60
N ASN A 66 7.96 8.86 -12.52
CA ASN A 66 9.01 8.75 -13.54
C ASN A 66 10.31 9.44 -13.12
N ASP A 67 10.26 10.30 -12.10
CA ASP A 67 11.37 11.10 -11.63
C ASP A 67 11.31 11.29 -10.09
N ASP A 68 12.47 11.57 -9.51
CA ASP A 68 12.68 11.70 -8.08
C ASP A 68 11.97 12.93 -7.49
N GLU A 69 11.81 13.99 -8.29
CA GLU A 69 11.14 15.23 -7.87
C GLU A 69 9.65 14.99 -7.63
N SER A 70 8.94 14.46 -8.64
CA SER A 70 7.52 14.10 -8.55
C SER A 70 7.27 13.07 -7.44
N PHE A 71 8.17 12.10 -7.29
CA PHE A 71 8.14 11.12 -6.21
C PHE A 71 8.18 11.77 -4.83
N ASN A 72 9.17 12.64 -4.59
CA ASN A 72 9.35 13.28 -3.29
C ASN A 72 8.23 14.27 -2.99
N GLU A 73 7.80 15.06 -3.99
CA GLU A 73 6.68 15.99 -3.85
C GLU A 73 5.43 15.25 -3.35
N TYR A 74 5.09 14.14 -4.00
CA TYR A 74 3.90 13.37 -3.64
C TYR A 74 4.04 12.62 -2.31
N TYR A 75 5.23 12.09 -2.02
CA TYR A 75 5.50 11.41 -0.76
C TYR A 75 5.49 12.35 0.45
N ASN A 76 5.67 13.67 0.26
CA ASN A 76 5.68 14.63 1.38
C ASN A 76 4.41 14.55 2.24
N ASP A 77 3.26 14.36 1.60
CA ASP A 77 1.95 14.28 2.26
C ASP A 77 1.66 12.93 2.95
N MET A 78 2.55 11.95 2.77
CA MET A 78 2.38 10.60 3.28
C MET A 78 3.13 10.40 4.61
N PRO A 79 2.48 9.91 5.68
CA PRO A 79 3.08 9.76 7.01
C PRO A 79 3.76 8.39 7.25
N TRP A 80 3.93 7.57 6.20
CA TRP A 80 4.41 6.18 6.28
C TRP A 80 5.74 5.96 5.55
N LEU A 81 6.19 4.70 5.43
CA LEU A 81 7.47 4.34 4.79
C LEU A 81 7.40 4.37 3.26
N LYS A 82 8.55 4.39 2.59
CA LYS A 82 8.64 4.28 1.12
C LYS A 82 9.67 3.24 0.72
N LEU A 83 9.46 2.58 -0.41
CA LEU A 83 10.56 1.93 -1.13
C LEU A 83 11.45 3.04 -1.72
N ASP A 84 12.78 2.93 -1.59
CA ASP A 84 13.70 3.86 -2.23
C ASP A 84 13.39 3.95 -3.73
N PHE A 85 13.29 5.16 -4.27
CA PHE A 85 12.96 5.40 -5.68
C PHE A 85 13.95 4.71 -6.63
N LYS A 86 15.20 4.50 -6.20
CA LYS A 86 16.24 3.81 -6.97
C LYS A 86 15.97 2.31 -7.15
N GLU A 87 15.12 1.70 -6.31
CA GLU A 87 14.79 0.28 -6.33
C GLU A 87 13.76 -0.07 -7.43
N ARG A 88 14.02 0.40 -8.65
CA ARG A 88 13.10 0.22 -9.80
C ARG A 88 12.87 -1.25 -10.13
N GLN A 89 13.93 -2.06 -10.07
CA GLN A 89 13.83 -3.50 -10.29
C GLN A 89 12.94 -4.18 -9.24
N ILE A 90 13.12 -3.86 -7.96
CA ILE A 90 12.28 -4.41 -6.89
C ILE A 90 10.82 -3.97 -7.07
N LYS A 91 10.58 -2.72 -7.49
CA LYS A 91 9.24 -2.23 -7.83
C LYS A 91 8.60 -3.08 -8.93
N GLU A 92 9.31 -3.37 -10.01
CA GLU A 92 8.80 -4.20 -11.12
C GLU A 92 8.53 -5.66 -10.69
N GLU A 93 9.40 -6.23 -9.84
CA GLU A 93 9.20 -7.55 -9.24
C GLU A 93 7.94 -7.58 -8.37
N LEU A 94 7.67 -6.51 -7.61
CA LEU A 94 6.48 -6.38 -6.77
C LEU A 94 5.20 -6.23 -7.60
N ASP A 95 5.22 -5.41 -8.66
CA ASP A 95 4.08 -5.29 -9.59
C ASP A 95 3.72 -6.65 -10.18
N THR A 96 4.73 -7.37 -10.67
CA THR A 96 4.55 -8.70 -11.26
C THR A 96 4.05 -9.71 -10.23
N LYS A 97 4.66 -9.74 -9.04
CA LYS A 97 4.32 -10.70 -7.98
C LYS A 97 2.89 -10.55 -7.47
N PHE A 98 2.40 -9.31 -7.40
CA PHE A 98 1.06 -9.01 -6.87
C PHE A 98 0.03 -8.73 -7.97
N GLU A 99 0.37 -8.97 -9.23
CA GLU A 99 -0.51 -8.75 -10.39
C GLU A 99 -1.12 -7.34 -10.40
N VAL A 100 -0.30 -6.32 -10.15
CA VAL A 100 -0.74 -4.92 -10.08
C VAL A 100 -0.95 -4.36 -11.49
N ASP A 101 -2.17 -4.51 -12.01
CA ASP A 101 -2.54 -4.02 -13.34
C ASP A 101 -2.91 -2.53 -13.40
N GLY A 102 -2.97 -1.85 -12.24
CA GLY A 102 -3.35 -0.44 -12.19
C GLY A 102 -3.15 0.21 -10.83
N ILE A 103 -3.10 1.55 -10.85
CA ILE A 103 -2.95 2.39 -9.66
C ILE A 103 -4.18 3.32 -9.47
N PRO A 104 -4.52 3.70 -8.22
CA PRO A 104 -3.89 3.24 -6.99
C PRO A 104 -4.33 1.82 -6.61
N SER A 105 -3.40 1.04 -6.05
CA SER A 105 -3.64 -0.31 -5.50
C SER A 105 -3.03 -0.43 -4.12
N LEU A 106 -3.70 -1.15 -3.22
CA LEU A 106 -3.23 -1.37 -1.85
C LEU A 106 -3.35 -2.87 -1.53
N ILE A 107 -2.22 -3.54 -1.40
CA ILE A 107 -2.14 -4.96 -1.07
C ILE A 107 -1.79 -5.08 0.42
N LEU A 108 -2.63 -5.76 1.18
CA LEU A 108 -2.43 -5.98 2.61
C LEU A 108 -1.77 -7.35 2.84
N LEU A 109 -0.65 -7.32 3.55
CA LEU A 109 0.14 -8.49 3.91
C LEU A 109 0.16 -8.68 5.43
N ASP A 110 0.28 -9.93 5.85
CA ASP A 110 0.72 -10.28 7.19
C ASP A 110 2.24 -10.00 7.29
N GLY A 111 2.66 -9.12 8.20
CA GLY A 111 4.06 -8.68 8.27
C GLY A 111 5.03 -9.74 8.81
N ASN A 112 4.54 -10.79 9.48
CA ASN A 112 5.40 -11.86 9.98
C ASN A 112 5.67 -12.92 8.90
N THR A 113 4.62 -13.29 8.16
CA THR A 113 4.66 -14.38 7.19
C THR A 113 4.88 -13.91 5.76
N GLY A 114 4.57 -12.64 5.47
CA GLY A 114 4.54 -12.09 4.11
C GLY A 114 3.36 -12.58 3.27
N ASN A 115 2.39 -13.29 3.88
CA ASN A 115 1.22 -13.80 3.20
C ASN A 115 0.26 -12.67 2.83
N VAL A 116 -0.33 -12.77 1.65
CA VAL A 116 -1.39 -11.85 1.21
C VAL A 116 -2.65 -12.11 2.01
N LEU A 117 -3.15 -11.07 2.68
CA LEU A 117 -4.43 -11.09 3.39
C LEU A 117 -5.54 -10.50 2.52
N CYS A 118 -5.27 -9.39 1.82
CA CYS A 118 -6.26 -8.72 0.97
C CYS A 118 -5.57 -8.04 -0.21
N ASN A 119 -6.01 -8.34 -1.45
CA ASN A 119 -5.51 -7.69 -2.66
C ASN A 119 -6.26 -6.40 -3.02
N ASP A 120 -7.33 -6.07 -2.31
CA ASP A 120 -8.21 -4.94 -2.65
C ASP A 120 -8.51 -4.08 -1.42
N ALA A 121 -7.49 -3.85 -0.59
CA ALA A 121 -7.62 -3.04 0.62
C ALA A 121 -7.99 -1.59 0.30
N ARG A 122 -7.70 -1.11 -0.93
CA ARG A 122 -8.19 0.18 -1.42
C ARG A 122 -9.71 0.24 -1.42
N GLN A 123 -10.39 -0.75 -2.01
CA GLN A 123 -11.85 -0.80 -2.07
C GLN A 123 -12.46 -0.81 -0.66
N GLN A 124 -11.84 -1.58 0.24
CA GLN A 124 -12.26 -1.64 1.65
C GLN A 124 -12.18 -0.28 2.33
N ILE A 125 -11.03 0.40 2.25
CA ILE A 125 -10.84 1.69 2.91
C ILE A 125 -11.70 2.79 2.27
N GLN A 126 -11.81 2.79 0.93
CA GLN A 126 -12.46 3.87 0.20
C GLN A 126 -13.99 3.77 0.24
N PHE A 127 -14.55 2.56 0.28
CA PHE A 127 -15.99 2.35 0.07
C PHE A 127 -16.65 1.43 1.10
N ASP A 128 -16.11 0.23 1.33
CA ASP A 128 -16.87 -0.84 2.01
C ASP A 128 -16.76 -0.79 3.54
N ASP A 129 -15.58 -0.48 4.06
CA ASP A 129 -15.24 -0.51 5.49
C ASP A 129 -14.33 0.68 5.88
N LYS A 130 -14.85 1.90 5.69
CA LYS A 130 -14.15 3.16 5.96
C LYS A 130 -13.63 3.30 7.40
N GLN A 131 -14.17 2.52 8.34
CA GLN A 131 -13.77 2.52 9.74
C GLN A 131 -12.84 1.35 10.10
N GLY A 132 -12.63 0.41 9.18
CA GLY A 132 -11.76 -0.74 9.42
C GLY A 132 -12.32 -1.70 10.47
N ASN A 133 -13.64 -1.83 10.57
CA ASN A 133 -14.31 -2.73 11.51
C ASN A 133 -14.07 -4.22 11.17
N HIS A 134 -13.78 -4.51 9.90
CA HIS A 134 -13.52 -5.85 9.36
C HIS A 134 -12.06 -6.05 8.97
N PHE A 135 -11.17 -5.10 9.30
CA PHE A 135 -9.73 -5.25 9.13
C PHE A 135 -9.22 -6.51 9.86
N PRO A 136 -8.35 -7.35 9.27
CA PRO A 136 -7.52 -7.14 8.07
C PRO A 136 -8.13 -7.69 6.76
N TRP A 137 -9.46 -7.82 6.67
CA TRP A 137 -10.16 -8.19 5.42
C TRP A 137 -9.70 -9.50 4.77
N ASN A 138 -9.26 -10.47 5.59
CA ASN A 138 -8.72 -11.77 5.16
C ASN A 138 -9.80 -12.83 4.86
N ASN A 139 -11.06 -12.42 4.69
CA ASN A 139 -12.18 -13.33 4.52
C ASN A 139 -12.32 -13.77 3.05
N PRO A 140 -12.58 -15.05 2.73
CA PRO A 140 -12.66 -15.53 1.34
C PRO A 140 -13.72 -14.84 0.46
N GLN A 141 -14.68 -14.12 1.06
CA GLN A 141 -15.75 -13.42 0.33
C GLN A 141 -15.29 -12.16 -0.40
N THR A 142 -14.09 -11.64 -0.14
CA THR A 142 -13.50 -10.53 -0.90
C THR A 142 -12.71 -11.00 -2.12
N LYS A 143 -12.62 -12.31 -2.38
CA LYS A 143 -12.00 -12.86 -3.59
C LYS A 143 -12.86 -12.54 -4.82
N LYS A 144 -12.51 -11.44 -5.50
CA LYS A 144 -12.94 -11.04 -6.86
C LYS A 144 -14.42 -11.33 -7.15
N SER A 145 -15.27 -10.32 -6.96
CA SER A 145 -16.36 -10.13 -7.93
C SER A 145 -15.67 -9.92 -9.27
N SER A 146 -15.55 -11.00 -10.05
CA SER A 146 -15.26 -10.90 -11.46
C SER A 146 -16.26 -9.91 -12.03
N ARG A 147 -15.75 -8.80 -12.58
CA ARG A 147 -16.53 -7.98 -13.50
C ARG A 147 -16.97 -8.91 -14.62
N SER A 148 -18.18 -9.43 -14.51
CA SER A 148 -18.90 -9.93 -15.67
C SER A 148 -19.10 -8.70 -16.54
N CYS A 149 -18.30 -8.58 -17.60
CA CYS A 149 -18.66 -7.77 -18.74
C CYS A 149 -20.01 -8.30 -19.22
N ILE A 150 -21.10 -7.68 -18.78
CA ILE A 150 -22.35 -7.75 -19.51
C ILE A 150 -22.13 -6.86 -20.72
N CYS A 151 -21.84 -7.52 -21.82
CA CYS A 151 -21.97 -6.99 -23.16
C CYS A 151 -23.41 -6.47 -23.33
N CYS A 152 -23.56 -5.19 -23.69
CA CYS A 152 -24.74 -4.64 -24.33
C CYS A 152 -24.26 -3.71 -25.44
#